data_AF-A0AA90U2E6-F1
#
_entry.id   AF-A0AA90U2E6-F1
#
_cell.length_a   1.000
_cell.length_b   1.000
_cell.length_c   1.000
_cell.angle_alpha   90.00
_cell.angle_beta   90.00
_cell.angle_gamma   90.00
#
_symmetry.space_group_name_H-M   'P 1'
#
loop_
_entity.id
_entity.type
_entity.pdbx_description
1 polymer ?
#
loop_
_entity_poly.entity_id
_entity_poly.type
_entity_poly.pdbx_seq_one_letter_code
_entity_poly.pdbx_strand_id
1 'polypeptide(L)'
;MSSKGSAAEGILLKMLLAEGIEAEHGSPSRPGDIIVPPNVIIEVKDPKGNSYSFRQHSGIGEKQWNSLKVKVEKFPWLQVFYVVRFNRKTWRYFQFPQFPLPLRYNAGNDIGNLFEILLEKQKQFSLNRVI
;
A
#
# COMPACT_ATOMS: atom_id res chain seq x y z
N MET A 1 2.79 -21.64 8.86
CA MET A 1 3.98 -20.80 8.60
C MET A 1 3.53 -19.34 8.54
N SER A 2 3.78 -18.57 9.59
CA SER A 2 3.53 -17.13 9.67
C SER A 2 4.90 -16.45 9.81
N SER A 3 5.19 -15.19 9.46
CA SER A 3 4.40 -14.10 8.89
C SER A 3 5.31 -12.87 8.80
N LYS A 4 6.44 -12.91 8.09
CA LYS A 4 7.32 -11.72 8.02
C LYS A 4 6.66 -10.56 7.24
N GLY A 5 5.88 -10.85 6.19
CA GLY A 5 5.00 -9.86 5.56
C GLY A 5 3.90 -9.40 6.52
N SER A 6 3.17 -10.36 7.10
CA SER A 6 2.03 -10.05 7.97
C SER A 6 2.36 -9.27 9.25
N ALA A 7 3.60 -9.29 9.74
CA ALA A 7 4.00 -8.43 10.86
C ALA A 7 4.10 -6.95 10.47
N ALA A 8 4.68 -6.62 9.32
CA ALA A 8 4.75 -5.24 8.84
C ALA A 8 3.36 -4.72 8.46
N GLU A 9 2.56 -5.55 7.80
CA GLU A 9 1.15 -5.26 7.48
C GLU A 9 0.34 -4.96 8.75
N GLY A 10 0.45 -5.82 9.77
CA GLY A 10 -0.26 -5.62 11.03
C GLY A 10 0.17 -4.36 11.79
N ILE A 11 1.45 -3.96 11.71
CA ILE A 11 1.92 -2.69 12.27
C ILE A 11 1.31 -1.50 11.51
N LEU A 12 1.35 -1.53 10.18
CA LEU A 12 0.79 -0.46 9.36
C LEU A 12 -0.72 -0.33 9.57
N LEU A 13 -1.45 -1.45 9.64
CA LEU A 13 -2.88 -1.44 9.91
C LEU A 13 -3.20 -0.78 11.25
N LYS A 14 -2.45 -1.10 12.31
CA LYS A 14 -2.61 -0.43 13.61
C LYS A 14 -2.33 1.07 13.55
N MET A 15 -1.34 1.49 12.77
CA MET A 15 -1.04 2.91 12.57
C MET A 15 -2.22 3.62 11.89
N LEU A 16 -2.76 3.05 10.81
CA LEU A 16 -3.93 3.61 10.11
C LEU A 16 -5.14 3.76 11.04
N LEU A 17 -5.47 2.71 11.79
CA LEU A 17 -6.59 2.72 12.72
C LEU A 17 -6.41 3.74 13.86
N ALA A 18 -5.17 3.91 14.36
CA ALA A 18 -4.87 4.89 15.40
C ALA A 18 -5.05 6.34 14.92
N GLU A 19 -4.86 6.59 13.63
CA GLU A 19 -5.11 7.89 12.98
C GLU A 19 -6.57 8.07 12.56
N GLY A 20 -7.47 7.14 12.91
CA GLY A 20 -8.89 7.22 12.56
C GLY A 20 -9.19 6.86 11.11
N ILE A 21 -8.27 6.21 10.41
CA ILE A 21 -8.46 5.73 9.03
C ILE A 21 -9.05 4.33 9.07
N GLU A 22 -10.25 4.15 8.51
CA GLU A 22 -10.85 2.82 8.37
C GLU A 22 -10.03 1.98 7.38
N ALA A 23 -9.57 0.81 7.82
CA ALA A 23 -8.73 -0.07 7.02
C ALA A 23 -8.91 -1.53 7.47
N GLU A 24 -8.71 -2.47 6.56
CA GLU A 24 -8.76 -3.90 6.83
C GLU A 24 -7.68 -4.67 6.06
N HIS A 25 -7.36 -5.87 6.49
CA HIS A 25 -6.52 -6.76 5.69
C HIS A 25 -7.22 -7.13 4.38
N GLY A 26 -6.44 -7.28 3.31
CA GLY A 26 -6.98 -7.87 2.10
C GLY A 26 -7.38 -9.33 2.30
N SER A 27 -8.13 -9.83 1.33
CA SER A 27 -8.68 -11.18 1.33
C SER A 27 -8.62 -11.78 -0.07
N PRO A 28 -8.85 -13.09 -0.26
CA PRO A 28 -8.87 -13.69 -1.60
C PRO A 28 -9.83 -12.99 -2.58
N SER A 29 -10.95 -12.44 -2.09
CA SER A 29 -11.91 -11.68 -2.89
C SER A 29 -11.52 -10.21 -3.10
N ARG A 30 -10.65 -9.66 -2.24
CA ARG A 30 -10.10 -8.29 -2.35
C ARG A 30 -8.57 -8.35 -2.24
N PRO A 31 -7.88 -8.72 -3.32
CA PRO A 31 -6.43 -8.89 -3.30
C PRO A 31 -5.73 -7.54 -3.13
N GLY A 32 -4.75 -7.54 -2.21
CA GLY A 32 -3.98 -6.41 -1.67
C GLY A 32 -3.56 -6.76 -0.24
N ASP A 33 -2.52 -6.13 0.31
CA ASP A 33 -2.13 -6.41 1.70
C ASP A 33 -3.08 -5.73 2.70
N ILE A 34 -3.43 -4.46 2.43
CA ILE A 34 -4.42 -3.68 3.19
C ILE A 34 -5.39 -3.00 2.22
N ILE A 35 -6.67 -2.98 2.57
CA ILE A 35 -7.74 -2.29 1.87
C ILE A 35 -8.16 -1.09 2.71
N VAL A 36 -8.24 0.08 2.08
CA VAL A 36 -8.69 1.33 2.70
C VAL A 36 -9.86 1.88 1.87
N PRO A 37 -11.09 1.91 2.40
CA PRO A 37 -12.21 2.52 1.69
C PRO A 37 -12.08 4.05 1.59
N PRO A 38 -12.65 4.69 0.56
CA PRO A 38 -13.08 4.07 -0.69
C PRO A 38 -11.88 3.79 -1.61
N ASN A 39 -11.90 2.62 -2.28
CA ASN A 39 -11.12 2.37 -3.49
C ASN A 39 -9.59 2.53 -3.38
N VAL A 40 -9.01 2.28 -2.20
CA VAL A 40 -7.56 2.25 -2.03
C VAL A 40 -7.09 0.85 -1.68
N ILE A 41 -6.01 0.41 -2.32
CA ILE A 41 -5.22 -0.75 -1.94
C ILE A 41 -3.83 -0.29 -1.51
N ILE A 42 -3.33 -0.84 -0.43
CA ILE A 42 -1.95 -0.67 0.01
C ILE A 42 -1.24 -2.01 -0.10
N GLU A 43 -0.10 -2.00 -0.79
CA GLU A 43 0.83 -3.12 -0.87
C GLU A 43 2.04 -2.82 0.05
N VAL A 44 2.30 -3.70 1.00
CA VAL A 44 3.30 -3.51 2.05
C VAL A 44 4.58 -4.28 1.71
N LYS A 45 5.73 -3.62 1.80
CA LYS A 45 7.05 -4.26 1.64
C LYS A 45 7.97 -3.93 2.81
N ASP A 46 8.76 -4.90 3.24
CA ASP A 46 9.70 -4.76 4.39
C ASP A 46 11.11 -5.25 4.00
N PRO A 47 11.81 -4.55 3.08
CA PRO A 47 13.17 -4.91 2.71
C PRO A 47 14.14 -4.67 3.88
N LYS A 48 15.20 -5.50 3.96
CA LYS A 48 16.27 -5.29 4.95
C LYS A 48 17.11 -4.03 4.70
N GLY A 49 17.13 -3.51 3.47
CA GLY A 49 17.97 -2.37 3.07
C GLY A 49 17.15 -1.15 2.63
N ASN A 50 17.83 -0.22 1.95
CA ASN A 50 17.28 1.05 1.45
C ASN A 50 16.57 0.95 0.07
N SER A 51 16.35 -0.27 -0.42
CA SER A 51 15.72 -0.50 -1.72
C SER A 51 14.90 -1.78 -1.69
N TYR A 52 13.72 -1.73 -2.30
CA TYR A 52 12.92 -2.89 -2.65
C TYR A 52 12.94 -3.06 -4.17
N SER A 53 13.24 -4.27 -4.65
CA SER A 53 13.20 -4.58 -6.08
C SER A 53 12.13 -5.63 -6.36
N PHE A 54 11.26 -5.32 -7.33
CA PHE A 54 10.20 -6.22 -7.81
C PHE A 54 10.73 -7.54 -8.36
N ARG A 55 12.00 -7.57 -8.79
CA ARG A 55 12.68 -8.75 -9.35
C ARG A 55 13.38 -9.60 -8.29
N GLN A 56 13.27 -9.25 -7.00
CA GLN A 56 13.82 -10.08 -5.93
C GLN A 56 13.13 -11.45 -5.86
N HIS A 57 13.87 -12.46 -5.44
CA HIS A 57 13.37 -13.80 -5.07
C HIS A 57 12.31 -14.36 -6.03
N SER A 58 12.75 -14.87 -7.18
CA SER A 58 11.93 -15.59 -8.19
C SER A 58 10.91 -14.76 -8.99
N GLY A 59 10.97 -13.43 -8.93
CA GLY A 59 10.11 -12.55 -9.73
C GLY A 59 8.66 -12.47 -9.24
N ILE A 60 8.39 -12.92 -8.01
CA ILE A 60 7.05 -12.85 -7.40
C ILE A 60 6.56 -11.41 -7.30
N GLY A 61 7.43 -10.47 -6.93
CA GLY A 61 7.08 -9.04 -6.85
C GLY A 61 6.63 -8.46 -8.19
N GLU A 62 7.28 -8.86 -9.29
CA GLU A 62 6.89 -8.46 -10.66
C GLU A 62 5.55 -9.06 -11.08
N LYS A 63 5.27 -10.32 -10.72
CA LYS A 63 3.95 -10.94 -10.93
C LYS A 63 2.84 -10.22 -10.15
N GLN A 64 3.09 -9.89 -8.88
CA GLN A 64 2.15 -9.10 -8.06
C GLN A 64 1.91 -7.72 -8.68
N TRP A 65 2.98 -7.04 -9.10
CA TRP A 65 2.89 -5.75 -9.78
C TRP A 65 2.06 -5.83 -11.07
N ASN A 66 2.29 -6.84 -11.92
CA ASN A 66 1.52 -7.07 -13.15
C ASN A 66 0.03 -7.29 -12.84
N SER A 67 -0.30 -8.07 -11.82
CA SER A 67 -1.68 -8.31 -11.41
C SER A 67 -2.37 -7.01 -10.97
N LEU A 68 -1.69 -6.17 -10.18
CA LEU A 68 -2.20 -4.87 -9.75
C LEU A 68 -2.33 -3.89 -10.93
N LYS A 69 -1.38 -3.91 -11.88
CA LYS A 69 -1.42 -3.07 -13.09
C LYS A 69 -2.70 -3.31 -13.89
N VAL A 70 -3.01 -4.58 -14.18
CA VAL A 70 -4.25 -4.97 -14.88
C VAL A 70 -5.48 -4.49 -14.12
N LYS A 71 -5.47 -4.57 -12.78
CA LYS A 71 -6.60 -4.12 -11.95
C LYS A 71 -6.78 -2.60 -11.99
N VAL A 72 -5.70 -1.84 -11.88
CA VAL A 72 -5.73 -0.35 -11.98
C VAL A 72 -6.21 0.09 -13.36
N GLU A 73 -5.78 -0.58 -14.42
CA GLU A 73 -6.25 -0.30 -15.79
C GLU A 73 -7.74 -0.60 -15.97
N LYS A 74 -8.23 -1.68 -15.37
CA LYS A 74 -9.65 -2.05 -15.40
C LYS A 74 -10.52 -1.12 -14.55
N PHE A 75 -10.00 -0.59 -13.45
CA PHE A 75 -10.73 0.25 -12.51
C PHE A 75 -9.99 1.58 -12.31
N PRO A 76 -10.19 2.59 -13.18
CA PRO A 76 -9.45 3.86 -13.11
C PRO A 76 -9.64 4.66 -11.81
N TRP A 77 -10.70 4.37 -11.06
CA TRP A 77 -10.97 4.95 -9.76
C TRP A 77 -10.21 4.27 -8.61
N LEU A 78 -9.57 3.12 -8.86
CA LEU A 78 -8.78 2.38 -7.88
C LEU A 78 -7.40 3.02 -7.74
N GLN A 79 -7.05 3.39 -6.52
CA GLN A 79 -5.69 3.85 -6.22
C GLN A 79 -4.92 2.76 -5.50
N VAL A 80 -3.65 2.60 -5.89
CA VAL A 80 -2.74 1.64 -5.26
C VAL A 80 -1.53 2.40 -4.75
N PHE A 81 -1.17 2.16 -3.49
CA PHE A 81 0.05 2.67 -2.88
C PHE A 81 0.96 1.52 -2.49
N TYR A 82 2.25 1.68 -2.75
CA TYR A 82 3.26 0.84 -2.12
C TYR A 82 3.72 1.53 -0.84
N VAL A 83 3.63 0.84 0.29
CA VAL A 83 4.14 1.31 1.57
C VAL A 83 5.31 0.43 1.97
N VAL A 84 6.48 1.02 2.06
CA VAL A 84 7.74 0.30 2.25
C VAL A 84 8.36 0.70 3.58
N ARG A 85 8.62 -0.30 4.43
CA ARG A 85 9.37 -0.15 5.68
C ARG A 85 10.84 -0.42 5.43
N PHE A 86 11.59 0.61 5.05
CA PHE A 86 13.02 0.50 4.79
C PHE A 86 13.82 0.26 6.07
N ASN A 87 14.85 -0.58 5.96
CA ASN A 87 15.68 -1.04 7.08
C ASN A 87 14.88 -1.55 8.28
N ARG A 88 13.63 -2.00 8.06
CA ARG A 88 12.66 -2.40 9.09
C ARG A 88 12.38 -1.33 10.15
N LYS A 89 12.54 -0.06 9.80
CA LYS A 89 12.40 1.05 10.75
C LYS A 89 11.58 2.18 10.16
N THR A 90 11.98 2.69 9.00
CA THR A 90 11.42 3.93 8.46
C THR A 90 10.43 3.62 7.37
N TRP A 91 9.24 4.19 7.50
CA TRP A 91 8.17 4.03 6.53
C TRP A 91 8.23 5.12 5.46
N ARG A 92 8.04 4.71 4.22
CA ARG A 92 7.86 5.60 3.08
C ARG A 92 6.74 5.05 2.20
N TYR A 93 6.04 5.92 1.50
CA TYR A 93 5.06 5.49 0.52
C TYR A 93 5.41 5.95 -0.90
N PHE A 94 4.86 5.23 -1.87
CA PHE A 94 4.96 5.47 -3.29
C PHE A 94 3.58 5.31 -3.90
N GLN A 95 3.24 6.18 -4.85
CA GLN A 95 2.15 5.89 -5.76
C GLN A 95 2.50 4.67 -6.62
N PHE A 96 1.47 3.99 -7.14
CA PHE A 96 1.65 2.84 -8.01
C PHE A 96 2.62 3.18 -9.17
N PRO A 97 3.77 2.51 -9.27
CA PRO A 97 4.77 2.88 -10.27
C PRO A 97 4.34 2.38 -11.65
N GLN A 98 4.56 3.21 -12.68
CA GLN A 98 4.23 2.88 -14.08
C GLN A 98 4.98 1.65 -14.60
N PHE A 99 6.17 1.40 -14.05
CA PHE A 99 7.04 0.27 -14.37
C PHE A 99 7.52 -0.39 -13.07
N PRO A 100 7.86 -1.69 -13.05
CA PRO A 100 8.35 -2.39 -11.86
C PRO A 100 9.82 -2.04 -11.53
N LEU A 101 10.14 -0.75 -11.49
CA LEU A 101 11.45 -0.23 -11.14
C LEU A 101 11.66 -0.27 -9.62
N PRO A 102 12.89 -0.48 -9.12
CA PRO A 102 13.14 -0.55 -7.68
C PRO A 102 12.66 0.69 -6.92
N LEU A 103 11.95 0.47 -5.80
CA LEU A 103 11.52 1.51 -4.88
C LEU A 103 12.66 1.81 -3.90
N ARG A 104 13.18 3.05 -3.92
CA ARG A 104 14.34 3.46 -3.13
C ARG A 104 13.93 4.40 -2.00
N TYR A 105 14.57 4.26 -0.84
CA TYR A 105 14.28 5.06 0.35
C TYR A 105 14.21 6.58 0.06
N ASN A 106 15.21 7.12 -0.64
CA ASN A 106 15.30 8.56 -0.95
C ASN A 106 14.28 9.05 -2.00
N ALA A 107 13.60 8.15 -2.70
CA ALA A 107 12.58 8.50 -3.68
C ALA A 107 11.16 8.36 -3.10
N GLY A 108 11.04 7.87 -1.87
CA GLY A 108 9.76 7.67 -1.20
C GLY A 108 9.29 8.90 -0.46
N ASN A 109 7.98 9.08 -0.40
CA ASN A 109 7.35 10.17 0.32
C ASN A 109 7.14 9.81 1.80
N ASP A 110 6.94 10.82 2.64
CA ASP A 110 6.66 10.62 4.05
C ASP A 110 5.31 9.93 4.29
N ILE A 111 5.26 8.96 5.19
CA ILE A 111 4.02 8.20 5.44
C ILE A 111 2.91 9.08 6.04
N GLY A 112 3.24 10.16 6.75
CA GLY A 112 2.24 11.09 7.28
C GLY A 112 1.38 11.70 6.18
N ASN A 113 2.00 12.09 5.05
CA ASN A 113 1.27 12.63 3.91
C ASN A 113 0.29 11.60 3.31
N LEU A 114 0.62 10.30 3.37
CA LEU A 114 -0.33 9.27 2.96
C LEU A 114 -1.54 9.24 3.89
N PHE A 115 -1.35 9.36 5.20
CA PHE A 115 -2.46 9.36 6.16
C PHE A 115 -3.41 10.53 5.92
N GLU A 116 -2.88 11.73 5.67
CA GLU A 116 -3.68 12.90 5.29
C GLU A 116 -4.49 12.64 4.01
N ILE A 117 -3.88 12.06 2.98
CA ILE A 117 -4.56 11.70 1.72
C ILE A 117 -5.72 10.73 1.98
N LEU A 118 -5.51 9.71 2.82
CA LEU A 118 -6.52 8.67 3.09
C LEU A 118 -7.66 9.23 3.93
N LEU A 119 -7.37 10.05 4.95
CA LEU A 119 -8.37 10.72 5.76
C LEU A 119 -9.25 11.64 4.91
N GLU A 120 -8.65 12.47 4.06
CA GLU A 120 -9.40 13.38 3.20
C GLU A 120 -10.30 12.61 2.23
N LYS A 121 -9.84 11.48 1.69
CA LYS A 121 -10.67 10.59 0.85
C LYS A 121 -11.89 10.04 1.58
N GLN A 122 -11.71 9.55 2.81
CA GLN A 122 -12.82 9.01 3.60
C GLN A 122 -13.81 10.11 3.99
N LYS A 123 -13.31 11.30 4.35
CA LYS A 123 -14.13 12.47 4.63
C LYS A 123 -14.98 12.86 3.41
N GLN A 124 -14.37 13.01 2.24
CA GLN A 124 -15.09 13.36 1.01
C GLN A 124 -16.15 12.31 0.62
N PHE A 125 -15.85 11.03 0.81
CA PHE A 125 -16.78 9.96 0.53
C PHE A 125 -18.01 9.98 1.44
N SER A 126 -17.81 10.25 2.73
CA SER A 126 -18.90 10.37 3.70
C SER A 126 -19.79 11.57 3.40
N LEU A 127 -19.21 12.72 3.01
CA LEU A 127 -19.97 13.93 2.65
C LEU A 127 -20.85 13.73 1.41
N ASN A 128 -20.34 13.04 0.39
CA ASN A 128 -21.08 12.80 -0.85
C ASN A 128 -22.21 11.76 -0.73
N ARG A 129 -22.33 11.08 0.43
CA ARG A 129 -23.40 10.11 0.72
C ARG A 129 -24.60 10.71 1.47
N VAL A 130 -24.52 11.97 1.88
CA VAL A 130 -25.58 12.67 2.65
C VAL A 130 -26.48 13.52 1.74
N ILE A 131 -26.52 13.22 0.43
CA ILE A 131 -27.38 13.90 -0.56
C ILE A 131 -28.49 12.96 -1.02
#